data_AF-A0A8T6MDA7-F1
#
_entry.id   AF-A0A8T6MDA7-F1
#
_cell.length_a   1.000
_cell.length_b   1.000
_cell.length_c   1.000
_cell.angle_alpha   90.00
_cell.angle_beta   90.00
_cell.angle_gamma   90.00
#
_symmetry.space_group_name_H-M   'P 1'
#
loop_
_entity.id
_entity.type
_entity.pdbx_description
1 polymer ?
#
loop_
_entity_poly.entity_id
_entity_poly.type
_entity_poly.pdbx_seq_one_letter_code
_entity_poly.pdbx_strand_id
1 'polypeptide(L)'
;MINKNYSKKFKISLIFGVIILLLGILLTALNVLTESFSSVLISVGLVLIIVSYVRMIKYKDGPAKDELTRKIADRAAAYSWFYTLIVLFIIFWIDYFKLIVLTVEGVISILYIVMIFTMIFYQQWFWKKGDV
;
A
#
# COMPACT_ATOMS: atom_id res chain seq x y z
N MET A 1 25.64 2.42 -15.09
CA MET A 1 25.95 3.62 -14.28
C MET A 1 24.65 4.22 -13.75
N ILE A 2 24.33 4.05 -12.45
CA ILE A 2 23.13 4.65 -11.85
C ILE A 2 23.41 6.13 -11.59
N ASN A 3 22.63 7.02 -12.22
CA ASN A 3 22.82 8.46 -12.15
C ASN A 3 22.60 8.97 -10.72
N LYS A 4 23.65 9.55 -10.13
CA LYS A 4 23.75 10.02 -8.73
C LYS A 4 22.65 11.05 -8.34
N ASN A 5 21.98 11.64 -9.33
CA ASN A 5 20.86 12.58 -9.12
C ASN A 5 19.55 11.92 -8.67
N TYR A 6 19.29 10.65 -8.98
CA TYR A 6 18.02 10.01 -8.60
C TYR A 6 17.92 9.73 -7.10
N SER A 7 19.02 9.33 -6.45
CA SER A 7 19.00 9.08 -5.00
C SER A 7 18.79 10.35 -4.17
N LYS A 8 19.24 11.52 -4.68
CA LYS A 8 18.99 12.81 -4.03
C LYS A 8 17.51 13.19 -4.06
N LYS A 9 16.82 13.00 -5.20
CA LYS A 9 15.38 13.29 -5.33
C LYS A 9 14.53 12.43 -4.39
N PHE A 10 14.84 11.13 -4.25
CA PHE A 10 14.11 10.25 -3.32
C PHE A 10 14.33 10.62 -1.85
N LYS A 11 15.55 11.00 -1.47
CA LYS A 11 15.82 11.52 -0.12
C LYS A 11 15.01 12.77 0.19
N ILE A 12 14.91 13.71 -0.76
CA ILE A 12 14.11 14.93 -0.59
C ILE A 12 12.62 14.60 -0.42
N SER A 13 12.07 13.71 -1.24
CA SER A 13 10.67 13.28 -1.14
C SER A 13 10.36 12.57 0.18
N LEU A 14 11.32 11.78 0.69
CA LEU A 14 11.18 11.12 2.00
C LEU A 14 11.20 12.14 3.14
N ILE A 15 12.12 13.11 3.11
CA ILE A 15 12.17 14.21 4.09
C ILE A 15 10.87 15.00 4.07
N PHE A 16 10.33 15.28 2.88
CA PHE A 16 9.07 16.01 2.73
C PHE A 16 7.89 15.23 3.33
N GLY A 17 7.81 13.91 3.11
CA GLY A 17 6.81 13.05 3.74
C GLY A 17 6.91 13.06 5.28
N VAL A 18 8.13 13.01 5.82
CA VAL A 18 8.37 13.11 7.28
C VAL A 18 7.93 14.46 7.83
N ILE A 19 8.24 15.56 7.14
CA ILE A 19 7.82 16.91 7.55
C ILE A 19 6.29 17.03 7.58
N ILE A 20 5.60 16.55 6.55
CA ILE A 20 4.13 16.57 6.50
C ILE A 20 3.53 15.75 7.63
N LEU A 21 4.06 14.55 7.89
CA LEU A 21 3.60 13.69 8.97
C LEU A 21 3.78 14.36 10.34
N LEU A 22 4.95 14.95 10.60
CA LEU A 22 5.24 15.66 11.84
C LEU A 22 4.37 16.91 12.00
N LEU A 23 4.14 17.66 10.93
CA LEU A 23 3.20 18.80 10.94
C LEU A 23 1.78 18.37 11.26
N GLY A 24 1.32 17.26 10.67
CA GLY A 24 0.00 16.70 10.96
C GLY A 24 -0.16 16.33 12.43
N ILE A 25 0.84 15.66 13.01
CA ILE A 25 0.85 15.30 14.44
C ILE A 25 0.87 16.57 15.31
N LEU A 26 1.74 17.53 15.02
CA LEU A 26 1.90 18.75 15.81
C LEU A 26 0.62 19.60 15.80
N LEU A 27 0.02 19.81 14.63
CA LEU A 27 -1.20 20.61 14.49
C LEU A 27 -2.42 19.93 15.16
N THR A 28 -2.44 18.60 15.19
CA THR A 28 -3.43 17.82 15.95
C THR A 28 -3.22 18.00 17.45
N ALA A 29 -1.98 17.90 17.94
CA ALA A 29 -1.66 18.08 19.35
C ALA A 29 -2.00 19.50 19.87
N LEU A 30 -1.94 20.50 19.00
CA LEU A 30 -2.32 21.88 19.29
C LEU A 30 -3.82 22.16 19.12
N ASN A 31 -4.64 21.16 18.74
CA ASN A 31 -6.07 21.30 18.43
C ASN A 31 -6.39 22.42 17.41
N VAL A 32 -5.45 22.71 16.50
CA VAL A 32 -5.59 23.78 15.49
C VAL A 32 -6.43 23.31 14.30
N LEU A 33 -6.43 22.01 14.03
CA LEU A 33 -7.15 21.39 12.92
C LEU A 33 -8.35 20.59 13.42
N THR A 34 -9.36 20.46 12.58
CA THR A 34 -10.45 19.51 12.79
C THR A 34 -9.91 18.07 12.67
N GLU A 35 -10.50 17.14 13.44
CA GLU A 35 -10.06 15.74 13.47
C GLU A 35 -9.98 15.10 12.07
N SER A 36 -10.94 15.45 11.20
CA SER A 36 -10.96 14.99 9.81
C SER A 36 -9.74 15.47 9.01
N PHE A 37 -9.36 16.75 9.12
CA PHE A 37 -8.20 17.28 8.40
C PHE A 37 -6.87 16.73 8.95
N SER A 38 -6.78 16.56 10.26
CA SER A 38 -5.64 15.92 10.92
C SER A 38 -5.40 14.50 10.41
N SER A 39 -6.47 13.69 10.31
CA SER A 39 -6.38 12.31 9.83
C SER A 39 -5.90 12.22 8.38
N VAL A 40 -6.35 13.14 7.52
CA VAL A 40 -5.92 13.23 6.12
C VAL A 40 -4.44 13.60 6.03
N LEU A 41 -3.99 14.61 6.78
CA LEU A 41 -2.59 15.06 6.76
C LEU A 41 -1.63 13.94 7.17
N ILE A 42 -1.96 13.24 8.25
CA ILE A 42 -1.16 12.12 8.77
C ILE A 42 -1.12 10.97 7.74
N SER A 43 -2.27 10.64 7.15
CA SER A 43 -2.38 9.59 6.13
C SER A 43 -1.54 9.91 4.89
N VAL A 44 -1.61 11.15 4.39
CA VAL A 44 -0.82 11.61 3.23
C VAL A 44 0.68 11.56 3.53
N GLY A 45 1.11 12.02 4.72
CA GLY A 45 2.50 11.95 5.15
C GLY A 45 3.03 10.51 5.17
N LEU A 46 2.25 9.57 5.73
CA LEU A 46 2.57 8.15 5.75
C LEU A 46 2.72 7.56 4.35
N VAL A 47 1.76 7.82 3.46
CA VAL A 47 1.81 7.33 2.07
C VAL A 47 3.05 7.84 1.33
N LEU A 48 3.38 9.13 1.49
CA LEU A 48 4.57 9.71 0.85
C LEU A 48 5.87 9.06 1.34
N ILE A 49 5.98 8.74 2.63
CA ILE A 49 7.14 8.04 3.19
C ILE A 49 7.25 6.64 2.60
N ILE A 50 6.16 5.87 2.63
CA ILE A 50 6.12 4.48 2.14
C ILE A 50 6.50 4.44 0.65
N VAL A 51 5.87 5.27 -0.19
CA VAL A 51 6.13 5.31 -1.63
C VAL A 51 7.58 5.72 -1.91
N SER A 52 8.09 6.72 -1.20
CA SER A 52 9.47 7.21 -1.38
C SER A 52 10.51 6.14 -0.98
N TYR A 53 10.23 5.41 0.10
CA TYR A 53 11.07 4.30 0.57
C TYR A 53 11.08 3.12 -0.41
N VAL A 54 9.91 2.69 -0.88
CA VAL A 54 9.77 1.60 -1.86
C VAL A 54 10.49 1.95 -3.17
N ARG A 55 10.34 3.18 -3.68
CA ARG A 55 11.07 3.65 -4.87
C ARG A 55 12.58 3.62 -4.64
N MET A 56 13.06 4.06 -3.48
CA MET A 56 14.49 4.06 -3.17
C MET A 56 15.10 2.64 -3.21
N ILE A 57 14.33 1.62 -2.82
CA ILE A 57 14.77 0.22 -2.88
C ILE A 57 14.78 -0.28 -4.34
N LYS A 58 13.69 -0.05 -5.09
CA LYS A 58 13.57 -0.54 -6.48
C LYS A 58 14.64 0.02 -7.43
N TYR A 59 15.03 1.29 -7.29
CA TYR A 59 16.05 1.90 -8.18
C TYR A 59 17.49 1.46 -7.91
N LYS A 60 17.74 0.58 -6.93
CA LYS A 60 19.07 -0.03 -6.71
C LYS A 60 19.31 -1.28 -7.56
N ASP A 61 18.26 -1.86 -8.14
CA ASP A 61 18.33 -3.14 -8.83
C ASP A 61 18.44 -2.97 -10.36
N GLY A 62 19.27 -3.81 -11.01
CA GLY A 62 19.54 -3.76 -12.45
C GLY A 62 18.39 -4.32 -13.32
N PRO A 63 18.47 -4.14 -14.65
CA PRO A 63 17.36 -4.42 -15.58
C PRO A 63 16.84 -5.87 -15.55
N ALA A 64 17.72 -6.86 -15.40
CA ALA A 64 17.31 -8.27 -15.32
C ALA A 64 16.50 -8.59 -14.04
N LYS A 65 16.74 -7.87 -12.94
CA LYS A 65 16.07 -8.08 -11.66
C LYS A 65 14.69 -7.40 -11.64
N ASP A 66 14.51 -6.35 -12.44
CA ASP A 66 13.24 -5.64 -12.59
C ASP A 66 12.21 -6.46 -13.40
N GLU A 67 12.64 -7.19 -14.44
CA GLU A 67 11.74 -8.08 -15.20
C GLU A 67 11.12 -9.19 -14.36
N LEU A 68 11.92 -9.88 -13.54
CA LEU A 68 11.43 -10.94 -12.65
C LEU A 68 10.52 -10.36 -11.56
N THR A 69 10.93 -9.24 -10.95
CA THR A 69 10.15 -8.56 -9.91
C THR A 69 8.79 -8.12 -10.45
N ARG A 70 8.75 -7.61 -11.68
CA ARG A 70 7.51 -7.21 -12.34
C ARG A 70 6.62 -8.42 -12.63
N LYS A 71 7.16 -9.50 -13.22
CA LYS A 71 6.40 -10.74 -13.45
C LYS A 71 5.82 -11.33 -12.16
N ILE A 72 6.56 -11.28 -11.05
CA ILE A 72 6.09 -11.74 -9.74
C ILE A 72 4.99 -10.81 -9.21
N ALA A 73 5.16 -9.49 -9.33
CA ALA A 73 4.16 -8.52 -8.88
C ALA A 73 2.85 -8.65 -9.66
N ASP A 74 2.93 -8.81 -10.98
CA ASP A 74 1.75 -8.98 -11.85
C ASP A 74 1.02 -10.29 -11.52
N ARG A 75 1.75 -11.39 -11.34
CA ARG A 75 1.17 -12.67 -10.86
C ARG A 75 0.52 -12.49 -9.48
N ALA A 76 1.23 -11.92 -8.50
CA ALA A 76 0.69 -11.72 -7.16
C ALA A 76 -0.58 -10.85 -7.16
N ALA A 77 -0.63 -9.80 -7.98
CA ALA A 77 -1.81 -8.95 -8.14
C ALA A 77 -3.00 -9.72 -8.72
N ALA A 78 -2.79 -10.55 -9.74
CA ALA A 78 -3.85 -11.37 -10.33
C ALA A 78 -4.45 -12.36 -9.31
N TYR A 79 -3.60 -13.03 -8.51
CA TYR A 79 -4.06 -13.94 -7.46
C TYR A 79 -4.77 -13.20 -6.31
N SER A 80 -4.29 -12.02 -5.94
CA SER A 80 -4.95 -11.15 -4.95
C SER A 80 -6.34 -10.72 -5.42
N TRP A 81 -6.48 -10.37 -6.71
CA TRP A 81 -7.77 -10.03 -7.29
C TRP A 81 -8.75 -11.20 -7.24
N PHE A 82 -8.31 -12.40 -7.64
CA PHE A 82 -9.13 -13.60 -7.58
C PHE A 82 -9.60 -13.91 -6.15
N TYR A 83 -8.71 -13.79 -5.16
CA TYR A 83 -9.07 -13.96 -3.76
C TYR A 83 -10.09 -12.91 -3.29
N THR A 84 -9.95 -11.67 -3.76
CA THR A 84 -10.90 -10.59 -3.44
C THR A 84 -12.29 -10.88 -4.00
N LEU A 85 -12.40 -11.48 -5.19
CA LEU A 85 -13.68 -11.94 -5.74
C LEU A 85 -14.32 -13.02 -4.87
N ILE A 86 -13.53 -13.97 -4.35
CA ILE A 86 -14.02 -14.99 -3.41
C ILE A 86 -14.55 -14.32 -2.14
N VAL A 87 -13.82 -13.35 -1.57
CA VAL A 87 -14.27 -12.62 -0.38
C VAL A 87 -15.54 -11.82 -0.67
N LEU A 88 -15.63 -11.15 -1.81
CA LEU A 88 -16.85 -10.45 -2.22
C LEU A 88 -18.04 -11.40 -2.34
N PHE A 89 -17.85 -12.59 -2.90
CA PHE A 89 -18.89 -13.61 -2.96
C PHE A 89 -19.36 -14.03 -1.57
N ILE A 90 -18.44 -14.23 -0.62
CA ILE A 90 -18.78 -14.55 0.77
C ILE A 90 -19.53 -13.39 1.44
N ILE A 91 -19.05 -12.15 1.31
CA ILE A 91 -19.70 -10.95 1.85
C ILE A 91 -21.11 -10.79 1.30
N PHE A 92 -21.29 -11.03 -0.02
CA PHE A 92 -22.60 -10.98 -0.66
C PHE A 92 -23.60 -11.94 0.01
N TRP A 93 -23.20 -13.19 0.28
CA TRP A 93 -24.09 -14.15 0.95
C TRP A 93 -24.37 -13.78 2.41
N ILE A 94 -23.36 -13.27 3.13
CA ILE A 94 -23.53 -12.79 4.51
C ILE A 94 -24.57 -11.67 4.57
N ASP A 95 -24.47 -10.70 3.65
CA ASP A 95 -25.40 -9.58 3.55
C ASP A 95 -26.79 -10.05 3.08
N TYR A 96 -26.84 -10.95 2.09
CA TYR A 96 -28.10 -11.52 1.57
C TYR A 96 -28.91 -12.24 2.65
N PHE A 97 -28.26 -13.07 3.47
CA PHE A 97 -28.90 -13.74 4.61
C PHE A 97 -29.08 -12.82 5.83
N LYS A 98 -28.64 -11.56 5.74
CA LYS A 98 -28.68 -10.57 6.82
C LYS A 98 -28.04 -11.08 8.12
N LEU A 99 -26.97 -11.87 7.99
CA LEU A 99 -26.27 -12.43 9.15
C LEU A 99 -25.57 -11.32 9.97
N ILE A 100 -25.07 -10.29 9.27
CA ILE A 100 -24.36 -9.15 9.84
C ILE A 100 -24.75 -7.90 9.04
N VAL A 101 -24.96 -6.77 9.71
CA VAL A 101 -25.16 -5.48 9.04
C VAL A 101 -23.78 -4.90 8.70
N LEU A 102 -23.45 -4.87 7.41
CA LEU A 102 -22.18 -4.34 6.91
C LEU A 102 -22.42 -2.97 6.26
N THR A 103 -21.68 -1.95 6.68
CA THR A 103 -21.68 -0.65 6.00
C THR A 103 -20.82 -0.70 4.75
N VAL A 104 -21.10 0.16 3.77
CA VAL A 104 -20.30 0.28 2.54
C VAL A 104 -18.84 0.58 2.88
N GLU A 105 -18.59 1.47 3.83
CA GLU A 105 -17.25 1.80 4.33
C GLU A 105 -16.55 0.58 4.94
N GLY A 106 -17.29 -0.24 5.70
CA GLY A 106 -16.77 -1.47 6.29
C GLY A 106 -16.37 -2.48 5.23
N VAL A 107 -17.20 -2.68 4.20
CA VAL A 107 -16.90 -3.57 3.08
C VAL A 107 -15.66 -3.09 2.33
N ILE A 108 -15.60 -1.81 1.95
CA ILE A 108 -14.43 -1.23 1.26
C ILE A 108 -13.14 -1.42 2.08
N SER A 109 -13.22 -1.20 3.40
CA SER A 109 -12.08 -1.38 4.30
C SER A 109 -11.60 -2.83 4.34
N ILE A 110 -12.53 -3.79 4.44
CA ILE A 110 -12.23 -5.22 4.39
C ILE A 110 -11.55 -5.57 3.06
N LEU A 111 -12.08 -5.06 1.94
CA LEU A 111 -11.51 -5.33 0.61
C LEU A 111 -10.08 -4.81 0.49
N TYR A 112 -9.80 -3.58 0.92
CA TYR A 112 -8.43 -3.05 0.88
C TYR A 112 -7.46 -3.88 1.71
N ILE A 113 -7.85 -4.27 2.92
CA ILE A 113 -7.04 -5.12 3.78
C ILE A 113 -6.78 -6.46 3.09
N VAL A 114 -7.84 -7.14 2.63
CA VAL A 114 -7.71 -8.43 1.93
C VAL A 114 -6.79 -8.32 0.72
N MET A 115 -6.96 -7.29 -0.12
CA MET A 115 -6.13 -7.07 -1.30
C MET A 115 -4.66 -6.90 -0.94
N ILE A 116 -4.34 -5.98 -0.02
CA ILE A 116 -2.95 -5.69 0.36
C ILE A 116 -2.29 -6.94 0.96
N PHE A 117 -2.94 -7.59 1.92
CA PHE A 117 -2.36 -8.73 2.62
C PHE A 117 -2.18 -9.93 1.69
N THR A 118 -3.16 -10.23 0.83
CA THR A 118 -3.03 -11.33 -0.14
C THR A 118 -1.97 -11.05 -1.19
N MET A 119 -1.87 -9.81 -1.68
CA MET A 119 -0.83 -9.43 -2.64
C MET A 119 0.57 -9.62 -2.04
N ILE A 120 0.79 -9.17 -0.80
CA ILE A 120 2.06 -9.36 -0.09
C ILE A 120 2.34 -10.85 0.10
N PHE A 121 1.34 -11.63 0.54
CA PHE A 121 1.46 -13.07 0.73
C PHE A 121 1.90 -13.78 -0.57
N TYR A 122 1.19 -13.53 -1.68
CA TYR A 122 1.52 -14.15 -2.96
C TYR A 122 2.87 -13.65 -3.50
N GLN A 123 3.20 -12.37 -3.33
CA GLN A 123 4.48 -11.83 -3.74
C GLN A 123 5.64 -12.55 -3.03
N GLN A 124 5.54 -12.74 -1.71
CA GLN A 124 6.54 -13.50 -0.96
C GLN A 124 6.58 -14.98 -1.35
N TRP A 125 5.42 -15.60 -1.56
CA TRP A 125 5.33 -16.99 -1.96
C TRP A 125 5.96 -17.26 -3.32
N PHE A 126 5.67 -16.43 -4.32
CA PHE A 126 6.28 -16.52 -5.64
C PHE A 126 7.77 -16.21 -5.62
N TRP A 127 8.21 -15.26 -4.78
CA TRP A 127 9.63 -14.98 -4.63
C TRP A 127 10.38 -16.18 -4.04
N LYS A 128 9.83 -16.83 -3.01
CA LYS A 128 10.41 -18.05 -2.42
C LYS A 128 10.47 -19.22 -3.40
N LYS A 129 9.59 -19.25 -4.40
CA LYS A 129 9.54 -20.31 -5.42
C LYS A 129 10.57 -20.16 -6.54
N GLY A 130 11.30 -19.03 -6.61
CA GLY A 130 12.49 -18.83 -7.46
C GLY A 130 12.49 -19.57 -8.80
N ASP A 131 11.93 -18.93 -9.83
CA ASP A 131 11.78 -19.46 -11.20
C ASP A 131 10.95 -20.76 -11.32
N VAL A 132 9.66 -20.57 -11.62
CA VAL A 132 8.97 -21.37 -12.64
C VAL A 132 8.55 -20.46 -13.78
#